data_AF-A0A928QRJ5-F1
#
_entry.id   AF-A0A928QRJ5-F1
#
_cell.length_a   1.000
_cell.length_b   1.000
_cell.length_c   1.000
_cell.angle_alpha   90.00
_cell.angle_beta   90.00
_cell.angle_gamma   90.00
#
_symmetry.space_group_name_H-M   'P 1'
#
loop_
_entity.id
_entity.type
_entity.pdbx_description
1 polymer ?
#
loop_
_entity_poly.entity_id
_entity_poly.type
_entity_poly.pdbx_seq_one_letter_code
_entity_poly.pdbx_strand_id
1 'polypeptide(L)' 'MNLTIDRIGTAEAVCEREDGSFLKIPLSALPEGAREGSVLEEADGQFRLSPEETEVRRRRMAAKLSRLFGKRR' A
#
# COMPACT_ATOMS: atom_id res chain seq x y z
N MET A 1 -1.50 -1.54 8.59
CA MET A 1 -2.53 -0.57 9.01
C MET A 1 -3.22 -0.09 7.75
N ASN A 2 -4.54 0.05 7.76
CA ASN A 2 -5.29 0.47 6.58
C ASN A 2 -5.61 1.97 6.70
N LEU A 3 -5.40 2.68 5.60
CA LEU A 3 -5.68 4.10 5.47
C LEU A 3 -6.64 4.29 4.31
N THR A 4 -7.67 5.10 4.47
CA THR A 4 -8.61 5.43 3.39
C THR A 4 -8.36 6.85 2.95
N ILE A 5 -8.21 7.08 1.65
CA ILE A 5 -8.04 8.44 1.14
C ILE A 5 -9.39 9.17 1.22
N ASP A 6 -9.53 10.13 2.13
CA ASP A 6 -10.72 10.97 2.24
C ASP A 6 -10.74 12.02 1.13
N ARG A 7 -9.60 12.71 0.92
CA ARG A 7 -9.47 13.77 -0.07
C ARG A 7 -8.07 13.83 -0.67
N ILE A 8 -7.98 14.09 -1.97
CA ILE A 8 -6.70 14.34 -2.66
C ILE A 8 -6.58 15.83 -3.00
N GLY A 9 -5.58 16.49 -2.44
CA GLY A 9 -5.23 17.87 -2.77
C GLY A 9 -4.23 17.96 -3.93
N THR A 10 -3.73 19.16 -4.19
CA THR A 10 -2.78 19.42 -5.30
C THR A 10 -1.35 18.96 -4.99
N ALA A 11 -0.97 18.87 -3.71
CA ALA A 11 0.39 18.48 -3.29
C ALA A 11 0.41 17.30 -2.30
N GLU A 12 -0.68 17.09 -1.56
CA GLU A 12 -0.82 16.08 -0.52
C GLU A 12 -2.25 15.53 -0.49
N ALA A 13 -2.40 14.27 -0.10
CA ALA A 13 -3.67 13.63 0.16
C ALA A 13 -3.90 13.45 1.66
N VAL A 14 -5.14 13.68 2.07
CA VAL A 14 -5.62 13.44 3.43
C VAL A 14 -6.19 12.03 3.47
N CYS A 15 -5.59 11.18 4.29
CA CYS A 15 -5.99 9.80 4.50
C CYS A 15 -6.50 9.64 5.94
N GLU A 16 -7.66 9.07 6.11
CA GLU A 16 -8.20 8.68 7.41
C GLU A 16 -7.70 7.28 7.79
N ARG A 17 -7.30 7.12 9.04
CA ARG A 17 -6.87 5.85 9.62
C ARG A 17 -8.03 5.17 10.35
N GLU A 18 -7.93 3.86 10.55
CA GLU A 18 -8.90 3.10 11.36
C GLU A 18 -9.01 3.57 12.83
N ASP A 19 -8.00 4.31 13.33
CA ASP A 19 -8.02 4.91 14.67
C ASP A 19 -8.77 6.26 14.74
N GLY A 20 -9.31 6.75 13.61
CA GLY A 20 -9.97 8.05 13.49
C GLY A 20 -9.02 9.24 13.37
N SER A 21 -7.70 9.00 13.24
CA SER A 21 -6.72 10.05 12.98
C SER A 21 -6.55 10.31 11.49
N PHE A 22 -6.20 11.55 11.15
CA PHE A 22 -5.93 11.97 9.77
C PHE A 22 -4.43 12.03 9.51
N LEU A 23 -3.99 11.33 8.48
CA LEU A 23 -2.63 11.31 7.98
C LEU A 23 -2.55 12.08 6.66
N LYS A 24 -1.59 13.01 6.55
CA LYS A 24 -1.32 13.73 5.30
C LYS A 24 -0.15 13.06 4.59
N ILE A 25 -0.40 12.50 3.41
CA ILE A 25 0.60 11.83 2.60
C ILE A 25 0.87 12.71 1.36
N PRO A 26 2.13 13.12 1.10
CA PRO A 26 2.45 13.86 -0.11
C PRO A 26 2.15 13.02 -1.35
N LEU A 27 1.70 13.64 -2.43
CA LEU A 27 1.38 12.94 -3.69
C LEU A 27 2.58 12.16 -4.24
N SER A 28 3.80 12.63 -3.99
CA SER A 28 5.04 11.95 -4.38
C SER A 28 5.28 10.62 -3.65
N ALA A 29 4.67 10.44 -2.47
CA ALA A 29 4.72 9.20 -1.70
C ALA A 29 3.47 8.33 -1.90
N LEU A 30 2.43 8.88 -2.55
CA LEU A 30 1.28 8.09 -2.92
C LEU A 30 1.63 7.19 -4.12
N PRO A 31 1.22 5.92 -4.08
CA PRO A 31 1.33 5.04 -5.23
C PRO A 31 0.49 5.59 -6.42
N GLU A 32 1.02 5.39 -7.64
CA GLU A 32 0.32 5.76 -8.86
C GLU A 32 -1.04 5.04 -8.96
N GLY A 33 -2.10 5.80 -9.24
CA GLY A 33 -3.48 5.31 -9.27
C GLY A 33 -4.29 5.55 -8.00
N ALA A 34 -3.72 6.22 -7.00
CA ALA A 34 -4.43 6.61 -5.77
C ALA A 34 -5.52 7.62 -6.08
N ARG A 35 -6.75 7.34 -5.62
CA ARG A 35 -7.91 8.22 -5.78
C ARG A 35 -8.66 8.37 -4.47
N GLU A 36 -9.46 9.42 -4.35
CA GLU A 36 -10.40 9.59 -3.24
C GLU A 36 -11.26 8.32 -3.08
N GLY A 37 -11.38 7.81 -1.86
CA GLY A 37 -12.00 6.53 -1.52
C GLY A 37 -11.10 5.30 -1.66
N SER A 38 -9.85 5.42 -2.14
CA SER A 38 -8.93 4.28 -2.24
C SER A 38 -8.38 3.88 -0.87
N VAL A 39 -8.22 2.58 -0.64
CA VAL A 39 -7.61 2.04 0.59
C VAL A 39 -6.12 1.77 0.34
N LEU A 40 -5.28 2.30 1.22
CA LEU A 40 -3.84 2.09 1.28
C LEU A 40 -3.51 1.16 2.45
N GLU A 41 -2.60 0.23 2.25
CA GLU A 41 -1.95 -0.53 3.30
C GLU A 41 -0.57 0.06 3.61
N GLU A 42 -0.36 0.45 4.86
CA GLU A 42 0.96 0.78 5.40
C GLU A 42 1.63 -0.50 5.93
N ALA A 43 2.77 -0.85 5.34
CA ALA A 43 3.64 -1.95 5.76
C ALA A 43 5.12 -1.53 5.73
N ASP A 44 5.81 -1.63 6.87
CA ASP A 44 7.24 -1.28 7.02
C ASP A 44 7.59 0.14 6.51
N GLY A 45 6.68 1.11 6.70
CA GLY A 45 6.85 2.50 6.23
C GLY A 45 6.63 2.71 4.73
N GLN A 46 6.13 1.70 4.02
CA GLN A 46 5.69 1.81 2.63
C GLN A 46 4.16 1.82 2.54
N PHE A 47 3.61 2.77 1.79
CA PHE A 47 2.19 2.82 1.46
C PHE A 47 1.94 2.07 0.15
N ARG A 48 1.03 1.11 0.16
CA ARG A 48 0.61 0.37 -1.03
C ARG A 48 -0.85 0.57 -1.26
N LEU A 49 -1.25 0.94 -2.47
CA LEU A 49 -2.66 0.84 -2.85
C LEU A 49 -3.07 -0.61 -2.73
N SER A 50 -4.21 -0.83 -2.11
CA SER A 50 -4.92 -2.09 -2.10
C SER A 50 -6.15 -1.96 -3.00
N PRO A 51 -5.99 -1.84 -4.34
CA PRO A 51 -7.11 -1.97 -5.23
C PRO A 51 -7.36 -3.46 -5.38
N GLU A 52 -8.39 -3.96 -4.71
CA GLU A 52 -9.12 -5.18 -5.07
C GLU A 52 -8.25 -6.33 -5.62
N GLU A 53 -7.68 -7.10 -4.70
CA GLU A 53 -7.86 -8.55 -4.70
C GLU A 53 -7.95 -9.25 -6.07
N THR A 54 -6.92 -9.23 -6.94
CA THR A 54 -6.74 -10.30 -7.95
C THR A 54 -5.29 -10.47 -8.43
N GLU A 55 -4.51 -9.41 -8.67
CA GLU A 55 -3.25 -9.60 -9.42
C GLU A 55 -1.99 -9.86 -8.56
N VAL A 56 -1.97 -9.40 -7.30
CA VAL A 56 -0.77 -9.50 -6.44
C VAL A 56 -0.52 -10.92 -5.93
N ARG A 57 -1.52 -11.83 -6.07
CA ARG A 57 -1.34 -13.27 -5.84
C ARG A 57 -0.28 -13.87 -6.76
N ARG A 58 0.03 -13.26 -7.92
CA ARG A 58 1.10 -13.74 -8.81
C ARG A 58 2.52 -13.50 -8.30
N ARG A 59 2.81 -12.47 -7.47
CA ARG A 59 4.20 -12.20 -7.02
C ARG A 59 4.58 -12.84 -5.69
N ARG A 60 3.63 -13.19 -4.81
CA ARG A 60 3.95 -13.90 -3.55
C ARG A 60 4.39 -15.36 -3.76
N MET A 61 4.07 -15.99 -4.89
CA MET A 61 4.60 -17.32 -5.24
C MET A 61 6.08 -17.27 -5.66
N ALA A 62 6.58 -16.16 -6.21
CA ALA A 62 7.98 -16.05 -6.62
C ALA A 62 8.94 -15.85 -5.44
N ALA A 63 8.52 -15.14 -4.39
CA ALA A 63 9.41 -14.84 -3.26
C ALA A 63 9.55 -16.00 -2.25
N LYS A 64 8.55 -16.88 -2.11
CA LYS A 64 8.62 -18.00 -1.15
C LYS A 64 9.30 -19.26 -1.71
N LEU A 65 9.35 -19.48 -3.03
CA LEU A 65 10.08 -20.62 -3.62
C LEU A 65 11.60 -20.41 -3.65
N SER A 66 12.09 -19.16 -3.74
CA SER A 66 13.54 -18.89 -3.75
C SER A 66 14.23 -19.18 -2.41
N ARG A 67 13.49 -19.15 -1.29
CA ARG A 67 14.06 -19.49 0.03
C ARG A 67 14.16 -21.00 0.29
N LEU A 68 13.64 -21.86 -0.60
CA LEU A 68 13.77 -23.32 -0.48
C LEU A 68 15.01 -23.92 -1.17
N PHE A 69 15.78 -23.17 -1.97
CA PHE A 69 16.89 -23.71 -2.78
C PHE A 69 18.22 -22.93 -2.63
N GLY A 70 18.53 -22.43 -1.42
CA GLY A 70 19.60 -21.44 -1.24
C GLY A 70 20.67 -21.71 -0.17
N LYS A 71 20.90 -22.95 0.28
CA LYS A 71 22.21 -23.46 0.79
C LYS A 71 22.06 -24.87 1.37
N ARG A 72 22.20 -25.87 0.52
CA ARG A 72 22.79 -27.16 0.90
C ARG A 72 24.18 -27.20 0.28
N ARG A 73 25.19 -26.83 1.06
CA ARG A 73 26.54 -27.39 1.00
C ARG A 73 27.31 -26.94 2.23
#